data_AF-U7QGN1-F1
#
_entry.id   AF-U7QGN1-F1
#
_cell.length_a   1.000
_cell.length_b   1.000
_cell.length_c   1.000
_cell.angle_alpha   90.00
_cell.angle_beta   90.00
_cell.angle_gamma   90.00
#
_symmetry.space_group_name_H-M   'P 1'
#
loop_
_entity.id
_entity.type
_entity.pdbx_description
1 polymer ?
#
loop_
_entity_poly.entity_id
_entity_poly.type
_entity_poly.pdbx_seq_one_letter_code
_entity_poly.pdbx_strand_id
1 'polypeptide(L)'
;MNILDSKGRLFGKVSILDVGAAFVILLVIVGIFFYPGTSGSVAQVGVTTKPVEVDVIALGLKGRDPSVMIKADDKTNLIIRNQPYGEVNIKAAEILPRLIPVAQPDGTVKAQPDPTAEYTYSNNVLMTLVGNGQITDTGPVLGNIKIKIGSTVELEGKDYNFNATVIDVRVQS
;
A
#
# COMPACT_ATOMS: atom_id res chain seq x y z
N MET A 1 35.43 -26.85 51.90
CA MET A 1 36.12 -25.96 50.94
C MET A 1 35.31 -24.70 50.83
N ASN A 2 35.90 -23.53 51.09
CA ASN A 2 35.18 -22.25 50.94
C ASN A 2 34.96 -22.00 49.45
N ILE A 3 33.69 -21.94 49.05
CA ILE A 3 33.25 -21.74 47.65
C ILE A 3 33.63 -20.34 47.16
N LEU A 4 33.81 -19.40 48.10
CA LEU A 4 34.15 -18.00 47.88
C LEU A 4 35.40 -17.62 48.68
N ASP A 5 36.37 -17.03 48.00
CA ASP A 5 37.53 -16.38 48.62
C ASP A 5 37.15 -14.97 49.14
N SER A 6 37.90 -14.46 50.12
CA SER A 6 37.90 -13.10 50.68
C SER A 6 37.80 -11.96 49.65
N LYS A 7 38.18 -12.20 48.40
CA LYS A 7 38.11 -11.26 47.27
C LYS A 7 36.87 -11.43 46.38
N GLY A 8 35.88 -12.23 46.78
CA GLY A 8 34.65 -12.47 46.03
C GLY A 8 34.82 -13.34 44.79
N ARG A 9 35.86 -14.19 44.75
CA ARG A 9 36.15 -15.09 43.62
C ARG A 9 35.57 -16.48 43.87
N LEU A 10 34.79 -17.00 42.93
CA LEU A 10 34.39 -18.41 42.89
C LEU A 10 35.61 -19.27 42.53
N PHE A 11 35.91 -20.25 43.38
CA PHE A 11 37.02 -21.20 43.19
C PHE A 11 38.38 -20.54 42.91
N GLY A 12 38.58 -19.28 43.36
CA GLY A 12 39.82 -18.50 43.17
C GLY A 12 40.11 -18.04 41.74
N LYS A 13 39.28 -18.42 40.76
CA LYS A 13 39.54 -18.16 39.32
C LYS A 13 38.65 -17.09 38.71
N VAL A 14 37.36 -17.05 39.07
CA VAL A 14 36.36 -16.18 38.42
C VAL A 14 35.72 -15.28 39.46
N SER A 15 35.63 -13.98 39.17
CA SER A 15 34.93 -13.03 40.04
C SER A 15 33.43 -13.30 40.04
N ILE A 16 32.75 -13.20 41.18
CA ILE A 16 31.29 -13.32 41.22
C ILE A 16 30.59 -12.23 40.39
N LEU A 17 31.26 -11.08 40.20
CA LEU A 17 30.79 -10.01 39.31
C LEU A 17 30.80 -10.45 37.85
N ASP A 18 31.81 -11.22 37.41
CA ASP A 18 31.88 -11.74 36.04
C ASP A 18 30.79 -12.79 35.80
N VAL A 19 30.50 -13.63 36.80
CA VAL A 19 29.41 -14.60 36.74
C VAL A 19 28.05 -13.89 36.63
N GLY A 20 27.85 -12.83 37.41
CA GLY A 20 26.64 -12.00 37.31
C GLY A 20 26.49 -11.33 35.95
N ALA A 21 27.58 -10.75 35.41
CA ALA A 21 27.57 -10.12 34.09
C ALA A 21 27.24 -11.14 32.98
N ALA A 22 27.87 -12.33 33.02
CA ALA A 22 27.60 -13.40 32.08
C ALA A 22 26.13 -13.87 32.14
N PHE A 23 25.55 -13.95 33.34
CA PHE A 23 24.15 -14.32 33.53
C PHE A 23 23.19 -13.27 32.96
N VAL A 24 23.46 -11.98 33.15
CA VAL A 24 22.65 -10.90 32.56
C VAL A 24 22.72 -10.94 31.03
N ILE A 25 23.91 -11.13 30.46
CA ILE A 25 24.09 -11.27 29.00
C ILE A 25 23.29 -12.47 28.47
N LEU A 26 23.33 -13.61 29.17
CA LEU A 26 22.57 -14.80 28.82
C LEU A 26 21.06 -14.51 28.81
N LEU A 27 20.53 -13.83 29.83
CA LEU A 27 19.11 -13.46 29.91
C LEU A 27 18.69 -12.53 28.76
N VAL A 28 19.55 -11.58 28.38
CA VAL A 28 19.28 -10.69 27.24
C VAL A 28 19.24 -11.47 25.92
N ILE A 29 20.18 -12.38 25.69
CA ILE A 29 20.20 -13.25 24.50
C ILE A 29 18.92 -14.09 24.45
N VAL A 30 18.56 -14.74 25.55
CA VAL A 30 17.30 -15.52 25.63
C VAL A 30 16.09 -14.63 25.36
N GLY A 31 16.04 -13.42 25.92
CA GLY A 31 14.97 -12.46 25.67
C GLY A 31 14.81 -12.13 24.18
N ILE A 32 15.91 -11.84 23.47
CA ILE A 32 15.89 -11.47 22.05
C ILE A 32 15.43 -12.65 21.17
N PHE A 33 15.88 -13.87 21.46
CA PHE A 33 15.58 -15.04 20.62
C PHE A 33 14.22 -15.70 20.93
N PHE A 34 13.77 -15.69 22.18
CA PHE A 34 12.50 -16.31 22.57
C PHE A 34 11.33 -15.33 22.57
N TYR A 35 11.59 -14.03 22.80
CA TYR A 35 10.61 -12.96 22.74
C TYR A 35 11.11 -11.84 21.83
N PRO A 36 11.27 -12.10 20.52
CA PRO A 36 11.57 -11.03 19.58
C PRO A 36 10.49 -9.97 19.72
N GLY A 37 10.92 -8.73 20.00
CA GLY A 37 10.01 -7.60 20.18
C GLY A 37 9.02 -7.57 19.02
N THR A 38 7.71 -7.53 19.34
CA THR A 38 6.64 -7.53 18.35
C THR A 38 6.93 -6.44 17.33
N SER A 39 7.26 -6.82 16.10
CA SER A 39 7.65 -5.90 15.02
C SER A 39 6.47 -5.07 14.48
N GLY A 40 5.40 -4.92 15.26
CA GLY A 40 4.19 -4.20 14.91
C GLY A 40 4.22 -2.80 15.51
N SER A 41 3.94 -1.80 14.68
CA SER A 41 3.71 -0.42 15.12
C SER A 41 2.62 -0.40 16.20
N VAL A 42 2.91 0.22 17.34
CA VAL A 42 1.97 0.42 18.47
C VAL A 42 0.66 1.13 18.04
N ALA A 43 0.63 1.77 16.87
CA ALA A 43 -0.56 2.41 16.30
C ALA A 43 -1.62 1.43 15.74
N GLN A 44 -1.34 0.12 15.71
CA GLN A 44 -2.26 -0.90 15.18
C GLN A 44 -3.03 -1.66 16.28
N VAL A 45 -2.75 -1.39 17.55
CA VAL A 45 -3.43 -2.04 18.67
C VAL A 45 -4.87 -1.51 18.77
N GLY A 46 -5.84 -2.32 18.32
CA GLY A 46 -7.27 -2.04 18.47
C GLY A 46 -7.99 -1.48 17.25
N VAL A 47 -7.32 -1.37 16.09
CA VAL A 47 -8.01 -0.93 14.87
C VAL A 47 -8.35 -2.10 13.96
N THR A 48 -9.64 -2.40 13.86
CA THR A 48 -10.19 -3.32 12.86
C THR A 48 -9.99 -2.74 11.46
N THR A 49 -9.06 -3.35 10.72
CA THR A 49 -8.91 -3.12 9.29
C THR A 49 -9.87 -4.00 8.52
N LYS A 50 -10.45 -3.45 7.45
CA LYS A 50 -11.26 -4.18 6.48
C LYS A 50 -10.67 -4.02 5.08
N PRO A 51 -10.84 -5.01 4.20
CA PRO A 51 -10.55 -4.83 2.79
C PRO A 51 -11.46 -3.75 2.21
N VAL A 52 -10.85 -2.75 1.57
CA VAL A 52 -11.53 -1.65 0.89
C VAL A 52 -11.14 -1.71 -0.57
N GLU A 53 -12.14 -1.69 -1.44
CA GLU A 53 -11.96 -1.52 -2.87
C GLU A 53 -12.15 -0.06 -3.24
N VAL A 54 -11.21 0.46 -4.02
CA VAL A 54 -11.22 1.84 -4.49
C VAL A 54 -11.15 1.80 -6.00
N ASP A 55 -12.20 2.28 -6.66
CA ASP A 55 -12.17 2.44 -8.11
C ASP A 55 -11.55 3.80 -8.43
N VAL A 56 -10.57 3.79 -9.31
CA VAL A 56 -9.85 4.97 -9.75
C VAL A 56 -9.84 5.02 -11.27
N ILE A 57 -9.96 6.22 -11.81
CA ILE A 57 -9.93 6.47 -13.25
C ILE A 57 -8.77 7.39 -13.60
N ALA A 58 -7.98 6.97 -14.59
CA ALA A 58 -6.96 7.79 -15.23
C ALA A 58 -7.45 8.13 -16.65
N LEU A 59 -7.74 9.41 -16.89
CA LEU A 59 -8.18 9.89 -18.19
C LEU A 59 -7.01 10.44 -18.97
N GLY A 60 -6.89 10.08 -20.25
CA GLY A 60 -5.85 10.57 -21.14
C GLY A 60 -4.43 10.13 -20.76
N LEU A 61 -4.29 8.98 -20.09
CA LEU A 61 -3.01 8.35 -19.76
C LEU A 61 -2.18 8.15 -21.03
N LYS A 62 -1.02 8.82 -21.07
CA LYS A 62 -0.07 8.72 -22.17
C LYS A 62 0.72 7.43 -22.06
N GLY A 63 0.50 6.52 -22.99
CA GLY A 63 1.16 5.21 -23.01
C GLY A 63 0.94 4.49 -24.32
N ARG A 64 1.97 3.81 -24.82
CA ARG A 64 1.88 3.07 -26.08
C ARG A 64 0.90 1.90 -25.97
N ASP A 65 0.98 1.17 -24.86
CA ASP A 65 0.11 0.04 -24.58
C ASP A 65 -0.18 -0.04 -23.08
N PRO A 66 -1.26 0.60 -22.59
CA PRO A 66 -1.60 0.55 -21.18
C PRO A 66 -1.98 -0.85 -20.69
N SER A 67 -2.40 -1.78 -21.57
CA SER A 67 -2.79 -3.14 -21.18
C SER A 67 -1.60 -3.98 -20.74
N VAL A 68 -0.42 -3.68 -21.27
CA VAL A 68 0.83 -4.33 -20.89
C VAL A 68 1.42 -3.71 -19.62
N MET A 69 1.16 -2.42 -19.39
CA MET A 69 1.68 -1.68 -18.24
C MET A 69 0.86 -1.90 -16.96
N ILE A 70 -0.46 -2.05 -17.09
CA ILE A 70 -1.39 -2.17 -15.96
C ILE A 70 -2.18 -3.46 -16.14
N LYS A 71 -1.93 -4.43 -15.26
CA LYS A 71 -2.59 -5.74 -15.29
C LYS A 71 -3.38 -5.98 -14.02
N ALA A 72 -4.41 -6.81 -14.14
CA ALA A 72 -5.04 -7.40 -12.97
C ALA A 72 -4.02 -8.29 -12.23
N ASP A 73 -4.19 -8.37 -10.91
CA ASP A 73 -3.34 -9.08 -9.94
C ASP A 73 -1.91 -8.52 -9.77
N ASP A 74 -1.54 -7.48 -10.51
CA ASP A 74 -0.31 -6.73 -10.27
C ASP A 74 -0.43 -5.85 -9.02
N LYS A 75 0.73 -5.43 -8.52
CA LYS A 75 0.85 -4.56 -7.36
C LYS A 75 1.33 -3.18 -7.76
N THR A 76 0.85 -2.16 -7.07
CA THR A 76 1.22 -0.77 -7.31
C THR A 76 1.34 -0.02 -5.99
N ASN A 77 2.26 0.94 -5.93
CA ASN A 77 2.37 1.83 -4.79
C ASN A 77 1.30 2.91 -4.92
N LEU A 78 0.46 3.00 -3.88
CA LEU A 78 -0.53 4.06 -3.76
C LEU A 78 0.07 5.22 -2.98
N ILE A 79 0.08 6.40 -3.59
CA ILE A 79 0.50 7.64 -2.96
C ILE A 79 -0.72 8.56 -2.93
N ILE A 80 -1.05 9.05 -1.74
CA ILE A 80 -2.23 9.88 -1.52
C ILE A 80 -1.73 11.20 -0.96
N ARG A 81 -1.94 12.32 -1.68
CA ARG A 81 -1.50 13.66 -1.26
C ARG A 81 -0.01 13.71 -0.87
N ASN A 82 0.87 13.13 -1.70
CA ASN A 82 2.32 13.01 -1.47
C ASN A 82 2.70 12.23 -0.19
N GLN A 83 1.79 11.42 0.37
CA GLN A 83 2.11 10.50 1.45
C GLN A 83 2.01 9.06 0.93
N PRO A 84 3.07 8.25 1.07
CA PRO A 84 3.03 6.87 0.64
C PRO A 84 2.10 6.08 1.57
N TYR A 85 1.03 5.52 1.01
CA TYR A 85 0.21 4.52 1.70
C TYR A 85 0.97 3.18 1.77
N GLY A 86 1.58 2.81 0.65
CA GLY A 86 2.25 1.54 0.45
C GLY A 86 1.65 0.79 -0.74
N GLU A 87 1.94 -0.51 -0.79
CA GLU A 87 1.58 -1.38 -1.90
C GLU A 87 0.11 -1.82 -1.81
N VAL A 88 -0.65 -1.67 -2.91
CA VAL A 88 -2.01 -2.16 -3.10
C VAL A 88 -2.08 -3.11 -4.28
N ASN A 89 -3.05 -4.02 -4.26
CA ASN A 89 -3.28 -4.94 -5.38
C ASN A 89 -4.26 -4.31 -6.37
N ILE A 90 -4.00 -4.49 -7.67
CA ILE A 90 -4.90 -4.12 -8.75
C ILE A 90 -5.82 -5.32 -9.01
N LYS A 91 -7.05 -5.30 -8.52
CA LYS A 91 -8.01 -6.39 -8.76
C LYS A 91 -8.49 -6.45 -10.20
N ALA A 92 -8.68 -5.29 -10.81
CA ALA A 92 -9.12 -5.17 -12.19
C ALA A 92 -8.53 -3.93 -12.83
N ALA A 93 -8.25 -4.01 -14.13
CA ALA A 93 -7.86 -2.89 -14.96
C ALA A 93 -8.59 -3.01 -16.31
N GLU A 94 -9.33 -1.96 -16.67
CA GLU A 94 -10.12 -1.89 -17.89
C GLU A 94 -9.72 -0.64 -18.68
N ILE A 95 -9.46 -0.81 -19.97
CA ILE A 95 -9.24 0.31 -20.87
C ILE A 95 -10.60 0.75 -21.41
N LEU A 96 -10.98 1.99 -21.10
CA LEU A 96 -12.23 2.56 -21.54
C LEU A 96 -12.11 3.08 -22.97
N PRO A 97 -13.10 2.83 -23.85
CA PRO A 97 -13.09 3.34 -25.21
C PRO A 97 -13.15 4.88 -25.20
N ARG A 98 -12.38 5.50 -26.08
CA ARG A 98 -12.45 6.95 -26.29
C ARG A 98 -13.44 7.24 -27.41
N LEU A 99 -14.58 7.82 -27.03
CA LEU A 99 -15.65 8.18 -27.96
C LEU A 99 -15.71 9.70 -28.13
N ILE A 100 -15.98 10.14 -29.35
CA ILE A 100 -16.22 11.54 -29.69
C ILE A 100 -17.64 11.74 -30.22
N PRO A 101 -18.27 12.89 -29.95
CA PRO A 101 -19.56 13.22 -30.52
C PRO A 101 -19.40 13.59 -32.01
N VAL A 102 -20.14 12.91 -32.89
CA VAL A 102 -20.14 13.18 -34.32
C VAL A 102 -21.56 13.57 -34.75
N ALA A 103 -21.71 14.80 -35.23
CA ALA A 103 -22.95 15.32 -35.78
C ALA A 103 -23.33 14.56 -37.07
N GLN A 104 -24.60 14.21 -37.20
CA GLN A 104 -25.14 13.47 -38.33
C GLN A 104 -25.93 14.41 -39.26
N PRO A 105 -26.11 14.04 -40.55
CA PRO A 105 -26.89 14.85 -41.50
C PRO A 105 -28.37 15.07 -41.10
N ASP A 106 -28.92 14.21 -40.24
CA ASP A 106 -30.28 14.31 -39.70
C ASP A 106 -30.40 15.23 -38.46
N GLY A 107 -29.30 15.88 -38.05
CA GLY A 107 -29.24 16.74 -36.87
C GLY A 107 -29.02 16.00 -35.55
N THR A 108 -28.91 14.67 -35.55
CA THR A 108 -28.59 13.89 -34.34
C THR A 108 -27.09 13.88 -34.05
N VAL A 109 -26.71 13.46 -32.83
CA VAL A 109 -25.32 13.26 -32.40
C VAL A 109 -25.11 11.81 -32.04
N LYS A 110 -24.09 11.18 -32.62
CA LYS A 110 -23.70 9.79 -32.30
C LYS A 110 -22.31 9.77 -31.67
N ALA A 111 -22.11 8.92 -30.67
CA ALA A 111 -20.79 8.62 -30.13
C ALA A 111 -20.07 7.65 -31.08
N GLN A 112 -18.90 8.05 -31.57
CA GLN A 112 -18.06 7.25 -32.46
C GLN A 112 -16.65 7.11 -31.89
N PRO A 113 -15.92 6.02 -32.19
CA PRO A 113 -14.52 5.89 -31.80
C PRO A 113 -13.68 7.07 -32.27
N ASP A 114 -12.80 7.55 -31.40
CA ASP A 114 -11.92 8.67 -31.73
C ASP A 114 -10.81 8.23 -32.72
N PRO A 115 -10.79 8.75 -33.96
CA PRO A 115 -9.77 8.39 -34.95
C PRO A 115 -8.37 8.87 -34.55
N THR A 116 -8.26 9.78 -33.57
CA THR A 116 -6.99 10.29 -33.04
C THR A 116 -6.38 9.44 -31.94
N ALA A 117 -7.13 8.46 -31.40
CA ALA A 117 -6.69 7.66 -30.28
C ALA A 117 -5.36 6.93 -30.57
N GLU A 118 -5.19 6.41 -31.78
CA GLU A 118 -4.04 5.58 -32.18
C GLU A 118 -2.70 6.34 -32.16
N TYR A 119 -2.67 7.62 -32.55
CA TYR A 119 -1.43 8.42 -32.61
C TYR A 119 -1.27 9.40 -31.44
N THR A 120 -2.34 9.68 -30.68
CA THR A 120 -2.25 10.51 -29.46
C THR A 120 -1.85 9.70 -28.21
N TYR A 121 -1.82 8.37 -28.33
CA TYR A 121 -1.50 7.42 -27.25
C TYR A 121 -2.24 7.76 -25.95
N SER A 122 -3.49 8.21 -26.09
CA SER A 122 -4.27 8.83 -25.02
C SER A 122 -5.34 7.86 -24.54
N ASN A 123 -5.03 7.14 -23.48
CA ASN A 123 -5.85 6.02 -23.01
C ASN A 123 -6.65 6.41 -21.78
N ASN A 124 -7.87 5.93 -21.67
CA ASN A 124 -8.65 6.03 -20.45
C ASN A 124 -8.58 4.67 -19.75
N VAL A 125 -8.18 4.63 -18.48
CA VAL A 125 -8.03 3.39 -17.73
C VAL A 125 -8.83 3.50 -16.45
N LEU A 126 -9.71 2.52 -16.23
CA LEU A 126 -10.40 2.28 -14.98
C LEU A 126 -9.67 1.16 -14.24
N MET A 127 -9.37 1.37 -12.96
CA MET A 127 -8.74 0.36 -12.13
C MET A 127 -9.51 0.19 -10.83
N THR A 128 -9.61 -1.05 -10.36
CA THR A 128 -10.10 -1.37 -9.02
C THR A 128 -8.92 -1.76 -8.16
N LEU A 129 -8.61 -0.94 -7.16
CA LEU A 129 -7.52 -1.16 -6.22
C LEU A 129 -8.06 -1.79 -4.94
N VAL A 130 -7.32 -2.72 -4.35
CA VAL A 130 -7.68 -3.38 -3.09
C VAL A 130 -6.59 -3.10 -2.06
N GLY A 131 -7.00 -2.44 -0.97
CA GLY A 131 -6.14 -2.13 0.16
C GLY A 131 -6.84 -2.39 1.49
N ASN A 132 -6.06 -2.57 2.55
CA ASN A 132 -6.62 -2.71 3.90
C ASN A 132 -6.76 -1.33 4.53
N GLY A 133 -8.00 -0.93 4.80
CA GLY A 133 -8.35 0.37 5.36
C GLY A 133 -8.99 0.26 6.74
N GLN A 134 -8.84 1.29 7.55
CA GLN A 134 -9.55 1.45 8.82
C GLN A 134 -10.90 2.10 8.52
N ILE A 135 -12.00 1.53 9.03
CA ILE A 135 -13.33 2.13 8.85
C ILE A 135 -13.58 3.11 10.00
N THR A 136 -13.80 4.38 9.66
CA THR A 136 -14.15 5.44 10.61
C THR A 136 -15.57 5.94 10.34
N ASP A 137 -16.16 6.68 11.29
CA ASP A 137 -17.48 7.32 11.15
C ASP A 137 -17.58 8.25 9.92
N THR A 138 -16.43 8.71 9.42
CA THR A 138 -16.33 9.65 8.30
C THR A 138 -15.93 9.00 6.97
N GLY A 139 -15.82 7.67 6.94
CA GLY A 139 -15.44 6.88 5.78
C GLY A 139 -14.16 6.03 5.99
N PRO A 140 -13.78 5.25 4.98
CA PRO A 140 -12.57 4.42 5.02
C PRO A 140 -11.30 5.27 4.95
N VAL A 141 -10.32 4.86 5.74
CA VAL A 141 -9.01 5.49 5.88
C VAL A 141 -7.94 4.49 5.45
N LEU A 142 -7.15 4.86 4.45
CA LEU A 142 -6.00 4.10 3.97
C LEU A 142 -4.74 4.84 4.42
N GLY A 143 -3.94 4.24 5.31
CA GLY A 143 -2.63 4.77 5.74
C GLY A 143 -2.73 6.16 6.35
N ASN A 144 -3.71 6.34 7.24
CA ASN A 144 -4.06 7.60 7.90
C ASN A 144 -4.66 8.68 7.00
N ILE A 145 -4.89 8.42 5.71
CA ILE A 145 -5.58 9.34 4.82
C ILE A 145 -6.98 8.83 4.49
N LYS A 146 -7.97 9.72 4.62
CA LYS A 146 -9.34 9.47 4.19
C LYS A 146 -9.37 9.42 2.66
N ILE A 147 -9.79 8.30 2.09
CA ILE A 147 -10.10 8.22 0.66
C ILE A 147 -11.57 8.56 0.47
N LYS A 148 -11.82 9.50 -0.45
CA LYS A 148 -13.15 9.92 -0.85
C LYS A 148 -13.26 10.02 -2.36
N ILE A 149 -14.47 9.87 -2.88
CA ILE A 149 -14.78 10.13 -4.29
C ILE A 149 -14.34 11.56 -4.64
N GLY A 150 -13.67 11.71 -5.80
CA GLY A 150 -13.07 12.95 -6.27
C GLY A 150 -11.65 13.21 -5.76
N SER A 151 -11.11 12.38 -4.87
CA SER A 151 -9.71 12.53 -4.43
C SER A 151 -8.76 12.12 -5.56
N THR A 152 -7.71 12.91 -5.79
CA THR A 152 -6.60 12.51 -6.65
C THR A 152 -5.65 11.60 -5.88
N VAL A 153 -5.27 10.50 -6.51
CA VAL A 153 -4.26 9.56 -6.03
C VAL A 153 -3.21 9.38 -7.09
N GLU A 154 -1.99 9.07 -6.67
CA GLU A 154 -0.87 8.74 -7.55
C GLU A 154 -0.60 7.24 -7.44
N LEU A 155 -0.38 6.62 -8.59
CA LEU A 155 -0.06 5.21 -8.73
C LEU A 155 1.33 5.08 -9.32
N GLU A 156 2.21 4.42 -8.57
CA GLU A 156 3.59 4.19 -8.95
C GLU A 156 3.85 2.69 -9.06
N GLY A 157 4.09 2.24 -10.30
CA GLY A 157 4.53 0.89 -10.61
C GLY A 157 5.99 0.88 -11.07
N LYS A 158 6.43 -0.26 -11.58
CA LYS A 158 7.81 -0.41 -12.08
C LYS A 158 8.11 0.50 -13.28
N ASP A 159 7.19 0.54 -14.24
CA ASP A 159 7.38 1.21 -15.54
C ASP A 159 6.42 2.40 -15.73
N TYR A 160 5.73 2.83 -14.67
CA TYR A 160 4.76 3.92 -14.73
C TYR A 160 4.68 4.70 -13.42
N ASN A 161 4.39 5.99 -13.55
CA ASN A 161 3.91 6.84 -12.46
C ASN A 161 2.89 7.82 -13.06
N PHE A 162 1.67 7.84 -12.54
CA PHE A 162 0.64 8.77 -12.99
C PHE A 162 -0.43 9.04 -11.92
N ASN A 163 -1.20 10.11 -12.14
CA ASN A 163 -2.33 10.49 -11.31
C ASN A 163 -3.64 9.87 -11.82
N ALA A 164 -4.47 9.41 -10.88
CA ALA A 164 -5.84 8.93 -11.11
C ALA A 164 -6.80 9.61 -10.13
N THR A 165 -8.09 9.61 -10.47
CA THR A 165 -9.15 10.16 -9.61
C THR A 165 -10.01 9.04 -9.07
N VAL A 166 -10.27 9.07 -7.76
CA VAL A 166 -11.18 8.11 -7.10
C VAL A 166 -12.61 8.37 -7.55
N ILE A 167 -13.29 7.35 -8.06
CA ILE A 167 -14.69 7.44 -8.52
C ILE A 167 -15.66 6.65 -7.65
N ASP A 168 -15.20 5.60 -6.98
CA ASP A 168 -16.01 4.80 -6.06
C ASP A 168 -15.15 4.23 -4.93
N VAL A 169 -15.78 3.98 -3.78
CA VAL A 169 -15.13 3.40 -2.60
C VAL A 169 -16.07 2.42 -1.93
N ARG A 170 -15.72 1.14 -1.95
CA ARG A 170 -16.54 0.04 -1.42
C ARG A 170 -15.81 -0.65 -0.28
N VAL A 171 -16.48 -0.75 0.87
CA VAL A 171 -15.99 -1.55 1.99
C VAL A 171 -16.48 -2.97 1.80
N GLN A 172 -15.56 -3.92 1.64
CA GLN A 172 -15.90 -5.32 1.55
C GLN A 172 -16.26 -5.83 2.96
N SER A 173 -17.38 -6.56 3.04
CA SER A 173 -18.00 -7.00 4.30
C SER A 173 -17.26 -8.15 4.95
#